data_AF-A0A1Q3UVZ0-F1
#
_entry.id   AF-A0A1Q3UVZ0-F1
#
_cell.length_a   1.000
_cell.length_b   1.000
_cell.length_c   1.000
_cell.angle_alpha   90.00
_cell.angle_beta   90.00
_cell.angle_gamma   90.00
#
_symmetry.space_group_name_H-M   'P 1'
#
loop_
_entity.id
_entity.type
_entity.pdbx_description
1 polymer ?
#
loop_
_entity_poly.entity_id
_entity_poly.type
_entity_poly.pdbx_seq_one_letter_code
_entity_poly.pdbx_strand_id
1 'polypeptide(L)'
;MLQKCAGCGTIRHYPRPMCPSCHSMDSTWVEASGRGVVHSWTITHHAFHPGVRDDLPYTLATIDLAEGVRMNAQLRGVAPEMLRIGLPVRVKFETVKEGLTLPYLVADAGA
;
A
#
# COMPACT_ATOMS: atom_id res chain seq x y z
N MET A 1 -5.76 6.83 -4.66
CA MET A 1 -7.14 7.10 -4.21
C MET A 1 -7.55 6.11 -3.14
N LEU A 2 -8.30 6.54 -2.13
CA LEU A 2 -8.95 5.71 -1.12
C LEU A 2 -10.46 5.94 -1.15
N GLN A 3 -11.22 4.88 -0.91
CA GLN A 3 -12.68 4.99 -0.88
C GLN A 3 -13.12 5.58 0.47
N LYS A 4 -13.99 6.59 0.44
CA LYS A 4 -14.56 7.22 1.64
C LYS A 4 -16.09 7.12 1.61
N CYS A 5 -16.72 6.72 2.71
CA CYS A 5 -18.18 6.76 2.81
C CYS A 5 -18.70 8.19 2.67
N ALA A 6 -19.70 8.42 1.83
CA ALA A 6 -20.36 9.73 1.77
C ALA A 6 -21.26 9.99 2.99
N GLY A 7 -21.83 8.93 3.60
CA GLY A 7 -22.72 9.05 4.76
C GLY A 7 -22.02 9.28 6.11
N CYS A 8 -20.97 8.53 6.41
CA CYS A 8 -20.30 8.59 7.72
C CYS A 8 -18.81 8.99 7.68
N GLY A 9 -18.24 9.17 6.48
CA GLY A 9 -16.84 9.56 6.34
C GLY A 9 -15.80 8.47 6.55
N THR A 10 -16.17 7.22 6.90
CA THR A 10 -15.22 6.10 7.06
C THR A 10 -14.39 5.87 5.80
N ILE A 11 -13.06 5.93 5.94
CA ILE A 11 -12.09 5.60 4.88
C ILE A 11 -11.89 4.08 4.83
N ARG A 12 -11.75 3.51 3.63
CA ARG A 12 -11.68 2.07 3.41
C ARG A 12 -10.62 1.69 2.38
N HIS A 13 -9.90 0.64 2.70
CA HIS A 13 -9.08 -0.14 1.79
C HIS A 13 -9.15 -1.61 2.23
N TYR A 14 -9.50 -2.57 1.38
CA TYR A 14 -9.87 -2.44 -0.04
C TYR A 14 -11.26 -1.81 -0.27
N PRO A 15 -11.52 -1.24 -1.48
CA PRO A 15 -12.84 -0.71 -1.84
C PRO A 15 -13.94 -1.77 -1.78
N ARG A 16 -15.11 -1.39 -1.28
CA ARG A 16 -16.29 -2.26 -1.18
C ARG A 16 -17.56 -1.49 -1.61
N PRO A 17 -18.60 -2.16 -2.14
CA PRO A 17 -19.84 -1.48 -2.54
C PRO A 17 -20.62 -0.83 -1.39
N MET A 18 -20.46 -1.32 -0.16
CA MET A 18 -21.21 -0.88 1.01
C MET A 18 -20.27 -0.54 2.16
N CYS A 19 -20.60 0.51 2.91
CA CYS A 19 -19.87 0.88 4.12
C CYS A 19 -20.09 -0.15 5.25
N PRO A 20 -19.03 -0.69 5.87
CA PRO A 20 -19.18 -1.62 6.99
C PRO A 20 -19.58 -0.92 8.30
N SER A 21 -19.49 0.41 8.37
CA SER A 21 -19.81 1.18 9.58
C SER A 21 -21.28 1.62 9.62
N CYS A 22 -21.84 2.08 8.49
CA CYS A 22 -23.21 2.62 8.44
C CYS A 22 -24.10 2.02 7.35
N HIS A 23 -23.61 1.04 6.59
CA HIS A 23 -24.34 0.36 5.50
C HIS A 23 -24.78 1.24 4.31
N SER A 24 -24.38 2.51 4.25
CA SER A 24 -24.56 3.33 3.06
C SER A 24 -23.81 2.73 1.86
N MET A 25 -24.46 2.76 0.70
CA MET A 25 -23.85 2.42 -0.59
C MET A 25 -23.16 3.64 -1.24
N ASP A 26 -23.36 4.84 -0.69
CA ASP A 26 -22.79 6.07 -1.23
C ASP A 26 -21.33 6.21 -0.83
N SER A 27 -20.49 6.45 -1.84
CA SER A 27 -19.05 6.54 -1.69
C SER A 27 -18.49 7.67 -2.53
N THR A 28 -17.49 8.35 -1.97
CA THR A 28 -16.62 9.29 -2.67
C THR A 28 -15.21 8.74 -2.68
N TRP A 29 -14.31 9.41 -3.43
CA TRP A 29 -12.90 9.07 -3.48
C TRP A 29 -12.07 10.25 -2.97
N VAL A 30 -11.09 9.94 -2.13
CA VAL A 30 -10.12 10.92 -1.64
C VAL A 30 -8.72 10.51 -2.08
N GLU A 31 -7.87 11.49 -2.36
CA GLU A 31 -6.47 11.24 -2.60
C GLU A 31 -5.79 10.87 -1.27
N ALA A 32 -4.98 9.81 -1.29
CA ALA A 32 -4.17 9.45 -0.13
C ALA A 32 -2.92 10.33 -0.12
N SER A 33 -2.44 10.70 1.06
CA SER A 33 -1.16 11.39 1.20
C SER A 33 0.03 10.58 0.67
N GLY A 34 -0.15 9.26 0.51
CA GLY A 34 0.88 8.33 0.10
C GLY A 34 1.91 8.05 1.20
N ARG A 35 1.71 8.55 2.42
CA ARG A 35 2.60 8.32 3.56
C ARG A 35 2.08 7.18 4.42
N GLY A 36 3.00 6.40 4.99
CA GLY A 36 2.67 5.38 5.96
C GLY A 36 3.90 4.90 6.73
N VAL A 37 3.68 3.88 7.54
CA VAL A 37 4.75 3.18 8.26
C VAL A 37 4.62 1.68 8.05
N VAL A 38 5.76 0.97 8.07
CA VAL A 38 5.76 -0.49 7.98
C VAL A 38 5.03 -1.09 9.18
N HIS A 39 3.93 -1.78 8.92
CA HIS A 39 3.19 -2.56 9.90
C HIS A 39 3.86 -3.93 10.11
N SER A 40 4.14 -4.62 9.00
CA SER A 40 4.83 -5.91 8.94
C SER A 40 5.36 -6.16 7.52
N TRP A 41 6.22 -7.16 7.33
CA TRP A 41 6.74 -7.55 6.02
C TRP A 41 7.07 -9.04 5.93
N THR A 42 7.20 -9.51 4.70
CA THR A 42 7.80 -10.81 4.37
C THR A 42 8.87 -10.62 3.30
N ILE A 43 9.93 -11.42 3.35
CA ILE A 43 10.90 -11.53 2.25
C ILE A 43 10.56 -12.77 1.44
N THR A 44 10.12 -12.56 0.21
CA THR A 44 9.69 -13.63 -0.69
C THR A 44 10.87 -14.08 -1.54
N HIS A 45 11.31 -15.32 -1.33
CA HIS A 45 12.39 -15.95 -2.09
C HIS A 45 11.91 -16.79 -3.28
N HIS A 46 10.60 -17.05 -3.38
CA HIS A 46 10.01 -17.84 -4.45
C HIS A 46 8.96 -17.04 -5.23
N ALA A 47 9.11 -16.97 -6.56
CA ALA A 47 8.18 -16.24 -7.41
C ALA A 47 6.98 -17.12 -7.78
N PHE A 48 5.84 -16.85 -7.14
CA PHE A 48 4.55 -17.47 -7.48
C PHE A 48 3.90 -16.91 -8.75
N HIS A 49 4.38 -15.75 -9.24
CA HIS A 49 3.91 -15.14 -10.49
C HIS A 49 5.12 -14.79 -11.38
N PRO A 50 5.07 -15.02 -12.71
CA PRO A 50 6.20 -14.75 -13.60
C PRO A 50 6.66 -13.29 -13.59
N GLY A 51 5.71 -12.35 -13.45
CA GLY A 51 6.00 -10.90 -13.46
C GLY A 51 6.78 -10.36 -12.25
N VAL A 52 7.15 -11.20 -11.27
CA VAL A 52 7.99 -10.82 -10.13
C VAL A 52 9.25 -11.69 -10.02
N ARG A 53 9.55 -12.49 -11.05
CA ARG A 53 10.72 -13.39 -11.05
C ARG A 53 12.03 -12.62 -10.98
N ASP A 54 12.11 -11.52 -11.72
CA ASP A 54 13.33 -10.71 -11.81
C ASP A 54 13.57 -9.84 -10.57
N ASP A 55 12.58 -9.77 -9.67
CA ASP A 55 12.64 -9.02 -8.42
C ASP A 55 13.09 -9.88 -7.22
N LEU A 56 13.32 -11.18 -7.40
CA LEU A 56 13.65 -12.06 -6.28
C LEU A 56 15.08 -11.82 -5.73
N PRO A 57 15.26 -11.86 -4.39
CA PRO A 57 14.23 -11.83 -3.36
C PRO A 57 13.62 -10.43 -3.23
N TYR A 58 12.30 -10.35 -3.04
CA TYR A 58 11.62 -9.07 -2.82
C TYR A 58 10.97 -8.99 -1.44
N THR A 59 10.87 -7.76 -0.93
CA THR A 59 10.12 -7.47 0.30
C THR A 59 8.69 -7.09 -0.05
N LEU A 60 7.72 -7.85 0.46
CA LEU A 60 6.31 -7.47 0.45
C LEU A 60 5.97 -6.87 1.82
N ALA A 61 5.57 -5.61 1.84
CA ALA A 61 5.26 -4.92 3.09
C ALA A 61 3.76 -4.64 3.19
N THR A 62 3.22 -4.84 4.39
CA THR A 62 1.96 -4.26 4.83
C THR A 62 2.29 -2.95 5.53
N ILE A 63 1.65 -1.86 5.11
CA ILE A 63 1.86 -0.54 5.73
C ILE A 63 0.58 -0.02 6.36
N ASP A 64 0.70 0.66 7.48
CA ASP A 64 -0.36 1.50 8.05
C ASP A 64 -0.24 2.88 7.36
N LEU A 65 -1.20 3.22 6.49
CA LEU A 65 -1.27 4.53 5.85
C LEU A 65 -1.70 5.59 6.87
N ALA A 66 -1.30 6.85 6.63
CA ALA A 66 -1.64 7.98 7.51
C ALA A 66 -3.17 8.16 7.70
N GLU A 67 -3.97 7.72 6.73
CA GLU A 67 -5.43 7.76 6.77
C GLU A 67 -6.07 6.63 7.61
N GLY A 68 -5.27 5.76 8.24
CA GLY A 68 -5.75 4.75 9.18
C GLY A 68 -6.17 3.41 8.56
N VAL A 69 -5.85 3.18 7.28
CA VAL A 69 -6.09 1.91 6.57
C VAL A 69 -4.77 1.23 6.23
N ARG A 70 -4.81 -0.08 5.97
CA ARG A 70 -3.63 -0.83 5.54
C ARG A 70 -3.55 -1.00 4.04
N MET A 71 -2.34 -1.02 3.49
CA MET A 71 -2.08 -1.36 2.09
C MET A 71 -0.92 -2.35 2.00
N ASN A 72 -1.01 -3.28 1.06
CA ASN A 72 0.08 -4.19 0.71
C ASN A 72 0.74 -3.73 -0.58
N ALA A 73 2.06 -3.62 -0.59
CA ALA A 73 2.84 -3.32 -1.78
C ALA A 73 4.31 -3.75 -1.60
N GLN A 74 5.03 -3.89 -2.70
CA GLN A 74 6.44 -4.24 -2.66
C GLN A 74 7.25 -3.06 -2.10
N LEU A 75 8.11 -3.32 -1.12
CA LEU A 75 9.06 -2.35 -0.59
C LEU A 75 10.41 -2.50 -1.30
N ARG A 76 10.88 -1.42 -1.91
CA ARG A 76 12.07 -1.40 -2.76
C ARG A 76 13.10 -0.41 -2.22
N GLY A 77 14.37 -0.67 -2.53
CA GLY A 77 15.47 0.23 -2.16
C GLY A 77 15.74 0.32 -0.65
N VAL A 78 15.27 -0.66 0.13
CA VAL A 78 15.52 -0.76 1.58
C VAL A 78 16.29 -2.05 1.83
N ALA A 79 17.47 -1.92 2.42
CA ALA A 79 18.28 -3.08 2.80
C ALA A 79 17.60 -3.87 3.94
N PRO A 80 17.70 -5.22 3.98
CA PRO A 80 17.04 -6.03 5.00
C PRO A 80 17.34 -5.59 6.44
N GLU A 81 18.55 -5.11 6.71
CA GLU A 81 19.01 -4.66 8.03
C GLU A 81 18.35 -3.36 8.48
N MET A 82 17.79 -2.60 7.54
CA MET A 82 17.04 -1.36 7.81
C MET A 82 15.56 -1.61 8.04
N LEU A 83 15.06 -2.82 7.79
CA LEU A 83 13.64 -3.15 7.98
C LEU A 83 13.31 -3.22 9.46
N ARG A 84 12.30 -2.45 9.85
CA ARG A 84 11.74 -2.44 11.21
C ARG A 84 10.28 -2.04 11.16
N ILE A 85 9.51 -2.53 12.13
CA ILE A 85 8.16 -2.04 12.39
C ILE A 85 8.26 -0.52 12.65
N GLY A 86 7.34 0.24 12.07
CA GLY A 86 7.33 1.69 12.17
C GLY A 86 8.33 2.40 11.26
N LEU A 87 9.02 1.71 10.33
CA LEU A 87 9.85 2.37 9.32
C LEU A 87 8.96 3.30 8.46
N PRO A 88 9.26 4.61 8.38
CA PRO A 88 8.53 5.54 7.51
C PRO A 88 8.71 5.17 6.04
N VAL A 89 7.61 5.15 5.30
CA VAL A 89 7.59 4.79 3.88
C VAL A 89 6.63 5.67 3.10
N ARG A 90 6.89 5.75 1.79
CA ARG A 90 6.06 6.50 0.85
C ARG A 90 5.68 5.65 -0.35
N VAL A 91 4.44 5.80 -0.79
CA VAL A 91 3.93 5.20 -2.02
C VAL A 91 4.51 5.94 -3.22
N LYS A 92 5.03 5.17 -4.15
CA LYS A 92 5.44 5.59 -5.49
C LYS A 92 4.73 4.73 -6.51
N PHE A 93 4.76 5.15 -7.77
CA PHE A 93 4.09 4.45 -8.87
C PHE A 93 5.09 4.19 -9.99
N GLU A 94 4.99 3.02 -10.60
CA GLU A 94 5.79 2.62 -11.74
C GLU A 94 4.90 2.02 -12.82
N THR A 95 5.17 2.38 -14.07
CA THR A 95 4.59 1.72 -15.23
C THR A 95 5.34 0.43 -15.50
N VAL A 96 4.74 -0.70 -15.12
CA VAL A 96 5.35 -2.04 -15.27
C VAL A 96 5.18 -2.63 -16.67
N LYS A 97 4.19 -2.12 -17.42
CA LYS A 97 4.00 -2.33 -18.86
C LYS A 97 3.03 -1.28 -19.40
N GLU A 98 2.90 -1.19 -20.72
CA GLU A 98 1.94 -0.29 -21.35
C GLU A 98 0.52 -0.48 -20.77
N GLY A 99 -0.09 0.63 -20.35
CA GLY A 99 -1.42 0.65 -19.75
C GLY A 99 -1.52 0.10 -18.31
N LEU A 100 -0.41 -0.30 -17.68
CA LEU A 100 -0.41 -0.82 -16.30
C LEU A 100 0.61 -0.10 -15.43
N THR A 101 0.09 0.67 -14.48
CA THR A 101 0.87 1.34 -13.43
C THR A 101 0.52 0.74 -12.07
N LEU A 102 1.54 0.33 -11.32
CA LEU A 102 1.38 -0.28 -10.01
C LEU A 102 2.04 0.57 -8.91
N PRO A 103 1.46 0.59 -7.70
CA PRO A 103 2.10 1.21 -6.55
C PRO A 103 3.21 0.31 -5.99
N TYR A 104 4.29 0.93 -5.54
CA TYR A 104 5.34 0.33 -4.72
C TYR A 104 5.72 1.28 -3.58
N LEU A 105 6.53 0.80 -2.64
CA LEU A 105 6.95 1.54 -1.46
C LEU A 105 8.44 1.81 -1.51
N VAL A 106 8.83 2.97 -0.98
CA VAL A 106 10.22 3.34 -0.69
C VAL A 106 10.31 3.88 0.73
N ALA A 107 11.49 3.82 1.35
CA ALA A 107 11.72 4.53 2.62
C ALA A 107 11.42 6.02 2.46
N ASP A 108 10.69 6.61 3.41
CA ASP A 108 10.49 8.05 3.46
C ASP A 108 11.64 8.66 4.27
N ALA A 109 12.58 9.30 3.57
CA ALA A 109 13.71 10.00 4.21
C ALA A 109 13.28 11.34 4.87
N GLY A 110 12.00 11.72 4.76
CA GLY A 110 11.45 12.94 5.35
C GLY A 110 10.46 12.67 6.48
N ALA A 111 10.95 12.80 7.71
CA ALA A 111 10.18 13.32 8.85
C ALA A 111 10.98 14.48 9.45
#